data_AF-A0A2A9M3U3-F1
#
_entry.id   AF-A0A2A9M3U3-F1
#
_cell.length_a   1.000
_cell.length_b   1.000
_cell.length_c   1.000
_cell.angle_alpha   90.00
_cell.angle_beta   90.00
_cell.angle_gamma   90.00
#
_symmetry.space_group_name_H-M   'P 1'
#
loop_
_entity.id
_entity.type
_entity.pdbx_description
1 polymer ?
#
loop_
_entity_poly.entity_id
_entity_poly.type
_entity_poly.pdbx_seq_one_letter_code
_entity_poly.pdbx_strand_id
1 'polypeptide(L)'
;MGWAISLVDFKIDGVRLDLCFDSSSSRCTAVLDTGTSSIGGPREDIHRLLTMLGAAPRCDRIQAMKPLTIILEQTVSGRQIEFELAADDYLVEGLRASDNVSSCPVAFMPLALSHHPVRTFVS
;
A
#
# COMPACT_ATOMS: atom_id res chain seq x y z
N MET A 1 -12.70 -2.65 -20.72
CA MET A 1 -11.42 -3.02 -20.07
C MET A 1 -11.09 -1.91 -19.11
N GLY A 2 -10.88 -2.23 -17.83
CA GLY A 2 -10.64 -1.22 -16.77
C GLY A 2 -9.17 -1.16 -16.38
N TRP A 3 -8.80 -0.11 -15.64
CA TRP A 3 -7.48 0.08 -15.04
C TRP A 3 -7.23 -0.80 -13.80
N ALA A 4 -7.91 -1.97 -13.74
CA ALA A 4 -7.83 -2.91 -12.65
C ALA A 4 -6.86 -4.04 -12.99
N ILE A 5 -5.94 -4.34 -12.06
CA ILE A 5 -4.93 -5.38 -12.18
C ILE A 5 -4.97 -6.31 -10.96
N SER A 6 -4.61 -7.58 -11.18
CA SER A 6 -4.51 -8.59 -10.11
C SER A 6 -3.32 -8.26 -9.20
N LEU A 7 -3.63 -7.97 -7.94
CA LEU A 7 -2.64 -7.74 -6.89
C LEU A 7 -2.47 -9.04 -6.11
N VAL A 8 -1.25 -9.58 -6.14
CA VAL A 8 -0.91 -10.84 -5.49
C VAL A 8 -0.78 -10.65 -3.99
N ASP A 9 0.10 -9.74 -3.58
CA ASP A 9 0.36 -9.41 -2.18
C ASP A 9 1.31 -8.20 -2.07
N PHE A 10 1.64 -7.82 -0.85
CA PHE A 10 2.71 -6.89 -0.52
C PHE A 10 3.84 -7.60 0.24
N LYS A 11 5.08 -7.09 0.10
CA LYS A 11 6.20 -7.41 0.99
C LYS A 11 6.68 -6.17 1.69
N ILE A 12 7.15 -6.34 2.92
CA ILE A 12 7.92 -5.31 3.62
C ILE A 12 9.24 -5.94 4.00
N ASP A 13 10.35 -5.32 3.57
CA ASP A 13 11.71 -5.83 3.84
C ASP A 13 11.87 -7.30 3.39
N GLY A 14 11.32 -7.60 2.21
CA GLY A 14 11.33 -8.95 1.60
C GLY A 14 10.33 -9.95 2.19
N VAL A 15 9.63 -9.63 3.29
CA VAL A 15 8.68 -10.54 3.95
C VAL A 15 7.26 -10.29 3.46
N ARG A 16 6.58 -11.33 2.97
CA ARG A 16 5.16 -11.27 2.55
C ARG A 16 4.22 -11.00 3.72
N LEU A 17 3.18 -10.22 3.47
CA LEU A 17 2.20 -9.83 4.49
C LEU A 17 0.93 -10.69 4.48
N ASP A 18 0.71 -11.42 3.38
CA ASP A 18 -0.45 -12.27 3.13
C ASP A 18 -1.79 -11.51 3.26
N LEU A 19 -1.82 -10.23 2.84
CA LEU A 19 -3.04 -9.40 2.95
C LEU A 19 -4.14 -9.86 2.00
N CYS A 20 -3.75 -10.42 0.86
CA CYS A 20 -4.68 -10.88 -0.16
C CYS A 20 -5.01 -12.38 -0.05
N PHE A 21 -4.40 -13.11 0.88
CA PHE A 21 -4.56 -14.57 1.00
C PHE A 21 -6.00 -14.99 1.29
N ASP A 22 -6.67 -14.28 2.20
CA ASP A 22 -8.05 -14.54 2.63
C ASP A 22 -9.12 -14.06 1.64
N SER A 23 -8.74 -13.57 0.46
CA SER A 23 -9.72 -13.24 -0.57
C SER A 23 -10.21 -14.49 -1.30
N SER A 24 -11.40 -14.42 -1.92
CA SER A 24 -12.00 -15.55 -2.65
C SER A 24 -11.12 -16.18 -3.74
N SER A 25 -10.07 -15.49 -4.18
CA SER A 25 -9.11 -15.94 -5.19
C SER A 25 -7.65 -15.89 -4.72
N SER A 26 -7.40 -15.64 -3.43
CA SER A 26 -6.08 -15.28 -2.89
C SER A 26 -5.39 -14.16 -3.69
N ARG A 27 -6.18 -13.23 -4.22
CA ARG A 27 -5.79 -12.02 -4.96
C ARG A 27 -6.64 -10.83 -4.52
N CYS A 28 -6.01 -9.67 -4.41
CA CYS A 28 -6.69 -8.39 -4.31
C CYS A 28 -6.87 -7.79 -5.71
N THR A 29 -7.70 -6.75 -5.81
CA THR A 29 -7.73 -5.86 -6.96
C THR A 29 -6.87 -4.64 -6.66
N ALA A 30 -5.98 -4.26 -7.56
CA ALA A 30 -5.39 -2.93 -7.57
C ALA A 30 -5.98 -2.13 -8.73
N VAL A 31 -6.28 -0.86 -8.50
CA VAL A 31 -6.76 0.10 -9.51
C VAL A 31 -5.69 1.17 -9.66
N LEU A 32 -5.26 1.39 -10.91
CA LEU A 32 -4.36 2.49 -11.25
C LEU A 32 -5.20 3.74 -11.54
N ASP A 33 -5.07 4.74 -10.68
CA ASP A 33 -5.77 6.02 -10.70
C ASP A 33 -4.74 7.17 -10.69
N THR A 34 -4.41 7.67 -11.87
CA THR A 34 -3.50 8.81 -12.02
C THR A 34 -4.05 10.12 -11.42
N GLY A 35 -5.29 10.14 -10.94
CA GLY A 35 -5.90 11.25 -10.21
C GLY A 35 -5.59 11.27 -8.72
N THR A 36 -4.99 10.20 -8.16
CA THR A 36 -4.59 10.12 -6.75
C THR A 36 -3.08 10.25 -6.58
N SER A 37 -2.66 10.81 -5.44
CA SER A 37 -1.24 10.95 -5.08
C SER A 37 -0.86 10.02 -3.90
N SER A 38 -1.69 9.04 -3.58
CA SER A 38 -1.53 8.15 -2.44
C SER A 38 -2.09 6.76 -2.72
N ILE A 39 -1.45 5.74 -2.15
CA ILE A 39 -1.95 4.36 -2.13
C ILE A 39 -3.10 4.27 -1.11
N GLY A 40 -4.32 4.15 -1.62
CA GLY A 40 -5.54 3.93 -0.87
C GLY A 40 -5.89 2.46 -0.73
N GLY A 41 -6.52 2.08 0.38
CA GLY A 41 -6.97 0.71 0.61
C GLY A 41 -7.87 0.55 1.84
N PRO A 42 -8.29 -0.67 2.18
CA PRO A 42 -9.11 -0.91 3.36
C PRO A 42 -8.38 -0.43 4.63
N ARG A 43 -9.13 0.17 5.55
CA ARG A 43 -8.56 0.86 6.72
C ARG A 43 -7.59 -0.01 7.52
N GLU A 44 -7.99 -1.23 7.83
CA GLU A 44 -7.18 -2.16 8.63
C GLU A 44 -5.89 -2.57 7.91
N ASP A 45 -5.95 -2.71 6.58
CA ASP A 45 -4.80 -3.10 5.77
C ASP A 45 -3.79 -1.97 5.64
N ILE A 46 -4.27 -0.74 5.42
CA ILE A 46 -3.42 0.45 5.42
C ILE A 46 -2.78 0.64 6.80
N HIS A 47 -3.52 0.46 7.89
CA HIS A 47 -2.96 0.59 9.23
C HIS A 47 -1.87 -0.47 9.51
N ARG A 48 -2.10 -1.71 9.07
CA ARG A 48 -1.12 -2.80 9.17
C ARG A 48 0.13 -2.52 8.33
N LEU A 49 -0.04 -2.05 7.09
CA LEU A 49 1.06 -1.64 6.21
C LEU A 49 1.92 -0.57 6.87
N LEU A 50 1.30 0.52 7.32
CA LEU A 50 2.01 1.64 7.96
C LEU A 50 2.78 1.19 9.20
N THR A 51 2.18 0.36 10.05
CA THR A 51 2.84 -0.19 11.24
C THR A 51 4.08 -1.00 10.87
N MET A 52 3.95 -1.87 9.87
CA MET A 52 5.04 -2.75 9.43
C MET A 52 6.16 -1.99 8.70
N LEU A 53 5.82 -0.93 7.96
CA LEU A 53 6.78 -0.02 7.33
C LEU A 53 7.57 0.78 8.36
N GLY A 54 7.18 0.76 9.63
CA GLY A 54 7.79 1.56 10.68
C GLY A 54 7.35 3.01 10.64
N ALA A 55 6.19 3.32 10.04
CA ALA A 55 5.63 4.66 10.05
C ALA A 55 5.32 5.06 11.51
N ALA A 56 6.16 5.91 12.07
CA ALA A 56 5.98 6.42 13.41
C ALA A 56 5.03 7.62 13.39
N PRO A 57 4.31 7.86 14.50
CA PRO A 57 3.62 9.12 14.71
C PRO A 57 4.59 10.32 14.59
N ARG A 58 5.86 10.15 14.94
CA ARG A 58 6.82 11.26 14.95
C ARG A 58 7.73 11.19 13.72
N CYS A 59 7.78 12.31 12.97
CA CYS A 59 8.59 12.49 11.76
C CYS A 59 10.12 12.49 12.00
N ASP A 60 10.54 12.41 13.25
CA ASP A 60 11.94 12.34 13.66
C ASP A 60 12.58 10.95 13.41
N ARG A 61 11.77 9.92 13.10
CA ARG A 61 12.24 8.54 12.84
C ARG A 61 12.09 8.06 11.39
N ILE A 62 11.96 8.98 10.43
CA ILE A 62 11.81 8.67 9.00
C ILE A 62 12.95 7.77 8.46
N GLN A 63 14.17 7.89 9.02
CA GLN A 63 15.34 7.10 8.61
C GLN A 63 15.24 5.58 8.90
N ALA A 64 14.18 5.11 9.55
CA ALA A 64 13.98 3.68 9.87
C ALA A 64 12.87 3.01 9.06
N MET A 65 12.30 3.69 8.05
CA MET A 65 11.22 3.10 7.25
C MET A 65 11.74 2.03 6.28
N LYS A 66 10.97 0.95 6.16
CA LYS A 66 11.36 -0.26 5.40
C LYS A 66 10.85 -0.24 3.96
N PRO A 67 11.60 -0.77 2.99
CA PRO A 67 11.12 -0.84 1.60
C PRO A 67 9.82 -1.65 1.49
N LEU A 68 8.94 -1.20 0.60
CA LEU A 68 7.67 -1.84 0.26
C LEU A 68 7.79 -2.48 -1.12
N THR A 69 7.42 -3.75 -1.25
CA THR A 69 7.29 -4.38 -2.57
C THR A 69 5.83 -4.67 -2.87
N ILE A 70 5.35 -4.23 -4.02
CA ILE A 70 4.02 -4.55 -4.54
C ILE A 70 4.16 -5.68 -5.56
N ILE A 71 3.43 -6.78 -5.35
CA ILE A 71 3.47 -7.94 -6.24
C ILE A 71 2.22 -7.96 -7.10
N LEU A 72 2.36 -7.69 -8.40
CA LEU A 72 1.26 -7.70 -9.36
C LEU A 72 1.34 -8.94 -10.25
N GLU A 73 0.21 -9.38 -10.78
CA GLU A 73 0.14 -10.50 -11.74
C GLU A 73 -0.29 -9.97 -13.11
N GLN A 74 0.52 -10.24 -14.14
CA GLN A 74 0.16 -9.87 -15.50
C GLN A 74 -1.03 -10.69 -15.98
N THR A 75 -2.11 -10.02 -16.37
CA THR A 75 -3.33 -10.66 -16.88
C THR A 75 -3.09 -11.60 -18.06
N VAL A 76 -2.12 -11.30 -18.93
CA VAL A 76 -1.87 -12.08 -20.17
C VAL A 76 -1.01 -13.31 -19.93
N SER A 77 0.06 -13.18 -19.14
CA SER A 77 1.07 -14.24 -18.97
C SER A 77 0.95 -14.99 -17.65
N GLY A 78 0.17 -14.48 -16.69
CA GLY A 78 0.14 -14.98 -15.31
C GLY A 78 1.45 -14.75 -14.54
N ARG A 79 2.43 -14.05 -15.14
CA ARG A 79 3.72 -13.78 -14.51
C ARG A 79 3.57 -12.76 -13.40
N GLN A 80 4.17 -13.05 -12.24
CA GLN A 80 4.29 -12.08 -11.15
C GLN A 80 5.38 -11.05 -11.47
N ILE A 81 5.08 -9.78 -11.23
CA ILE A 81 6.02 -8.67 -11.30
C ILE A 81 6.09 -8.06 -9.91
N GLU A 82 7.30 -7.76 -9.47
CA GLU A 82 7.54 -7.08 -8.21
C GLU A 82 8.00 -5.65 -8.49
N PHE A 83 7.34 -4.69 -7.86
CA PHE A 83 7.72 -3.28 -7.87
C PHE A 83 8.12 -2.89 -6.46
N GLU A 84 9.40 -2.62 -6.28
CA GLU A 84 9.92 -2.13 -5.00
C GLU A 84 9.85 -0.60 -4.97
N LEU A 85 9.35 -0.09 -3.85
CA LEU A 85 9.34 1.32 -3.48
C LEU A 85 10.27 1.47 -2.28
N ALA A 86 11.32 2.27 -2.46
CA ALA A 86 12.19 2.67 -1.38
C ALA A 86 11.47 3.66 -0.44
N ALA A 87 12.05 3.93 0.72
CA ALA A 87 11.36 4.72 1.74
C ALA A 87 11.00 6.14 1.27
N ASP A 88 11.90 6.75 0.52
CA ASP A 88 11.73 8.05 -0.15
C ASP A 88 10.62 8.07 -1.19
N ASP A 89 10.33 6.95 -1.87
CA ASP A 89 9.29 6.89 -2.91
C ASP A 89 7.86 7.09 -2.37
N TYR A 90 7.61 6.80 -1.09
CA TYR A 90 6.28 6.94 -0.48
C TYR A 90 6.22 7.96 0.66
N LEU A 91 7.29 8.75 0.85
CA LEU A 91 7.31 9.90 1.76
C LEU A 91 6.91 11.16 1.00
N VAL A 92 5.95 11.90 1.54
CA VAL A 92 5.48 13.14 0.91
C VAL A 92 6.21 14.34 1.54
N GLU A 93 7.17 14.89 0.81
CA GLU A 93 7.86 16.11 1.22
C GLU A 93 6.90 17.30 1.31
N GLY A 94 7.07 18.16 2.32
CA GLY A 94 6.34 19.43 2.44
C GLY A 94 5.00 19.39 3.18
N LEU A 95 4.46 18.21 3.52
CA LEU A 95 3.37 18.11 4.49
C LEU A 95 3.94 18.26 5.90
N ARG A 96 3.75 19.43 6.51
CA ARG A 96 4.06 19.62 7.94
C ARG A 96 3.18 18.68 8.76
N ALA A 97 3.76 18.01 9.75
CA ALA A 97 2.98 17.35 10.79
C ALA A 97 1.95 18.36 11.29
N SER A 98 0.65 18.09 11.12
CA SER A 98 -0.34 18.99 11.69
C SER A 98 -0.24 18.88 13.19
N ASP A 99 -0.40 20.00 13.92
CA ASP A 99 -0.25 20.06 15.38
C ASP A 99 -1.17 19.06 16.13
N ASN A 100 -2.15 18.46 15.44
CA ASN A 100 -3.09 17.46 15.98
C ASN A 100 -2.86 16.03 15.48
N VAL A 101 -1.99 15.81 14.50
CA VAL A 101 -1.62 14.48 14.00
C VAL A 101 -0.12 14.46 13.81
N SER A 102 0.58 14.07 14.88
CA SER A 102 1.90 13.49 14.75
C SER A 102 1.73 12.22 13.90
N SER A 103 1.83 12.34 12.58
CA SER A 103 2.06 11.22 11.68
C SER A 103 2.96 11.72 10.56
N CYS A 104 4.00 10.96 10.24
CA CYS A 104 4.79 11.20 9.04
C CYS A 104 3.85 11.31 7.83
N PRO A 105 4.08 12.27 6.92
CA PRO A 105 3.31 12.34 5.70
C PRO A 105 3.73 11.20 4.77
N VAL A 106 3.05 10.08 4.92
CA VAL A 106 3.21 8.89 4.09
C VAL A 106 2.09 8.89 3.05
N ALA A 107 2.41 8.50 1.82
CA ALA A 107 1.46 8.48 0.70
C ALA A 107 0.48 7.30 0.79
N PHE A 108 -0.12 7.07 1.96
CA PHE A 108 -1.11 6.01 2.20
C PHE A 108 -2.37 6.58 2.84
N MET A 109 -3.53 6.16 2.32
CA MET A 109 -4.82 6.67 2.77
C MET A 109 -5.80 5.53 3.09
N PRO A 110 -6.31 5.43 4.33
CA PRO A 110 -7.45 4.57 4.62
C PRO A 110 -8.68 5.01 3.83
N LEU A 111 -9.25 4.12 3.04
CA LEU A 111 -10.49 4.34 2.29
C LEU A 111 -11.62 3.52 2.91
N ALA A 112 -12.84 4.06 2.88
CA ALA A 112 -14.06 3.37 3.29
C ALA A 112 -14.55 2.41 2.18
N LEU A 113 -13.70 1.45 1.80
CA LEU A 113 -14.02 0.42 0.81
C LEU A 113 -14.63 -0.82 1.48
N SER A 114 -15.65 -1.40 0.85
CA SER A 114 -16.27 -2.63 1.31
C SER A 114 -15.27 -3.80 1.31
N HIS A 115 -15.22 -4.57 2.40
CA HIS A 115 -14.24 -5.64 2.62
C HIS A 115 -14.51 -6.94 1.83
N HIS A 116 -15.62 -7.07 1.09
CA HIS A 116 -16.03 -8.34 0.49
C HIS A 116 -16.60 -8.23 -0.92
N PRO A 117 -16.32 -9.20 -1.82
CA PRO A 117 -15.46 -10.38 -1.63
C PRO A 117 -13.98 -10.16 -2.04
N VAL A 118 -13.63 -8.98 -2.56
CA VAL A 118 -12.29 -8.67 -3.06
C VAL A 118 -11.79 -7.38 -2.44
N ARG A 119 -10.63 -7.45 -1.78
CA ARG A 119 -9.94 -6.27 -1.23
C ARG A 119 -9.43 -5.42 -2.39
N THR A 120 -9.66 -4.10 -2.34
CA THR A 120 -9.29 -3.19 -3.43
C THR A 120 -8.32 -2.13 -2.93
N PHE A 121 -7.22 -1.96 -3.65
CA PHE A 121 -6.26 -0.88 -3.46
C PHE A 121 -6.30 0.06 -4.66
N VAL A 122 -6.05 1.35 -4.45
CA VAL A 122 -6.10 2.41 -5.47
C VAL A 122 -4.81 3.21 -5.38
N SER A 123 -4.18 3.56 -6.49
CA SER A 123 -2.97 4.39 -6.50
C SER A 123 -2.93 5.31 -7.69
#